data_AF-A0AA39MEM4-F1
#
_entry.id   AF-A0AA39MEM4-F1
#
_cell.length_a   1.000
_cell.length_b   1.000
_cell.length_c   1.000
_cell.angle_alpha   90.00
_cell.angle_beta   90.00
_cell.angle_gamma   90.00
#
_symmetry.space_group_name_H-M   'P 1'
#
loop_
_entity.id
_entity.type
_entity.pdbx_description
1 polymer ?
#
loop_
_entity_poly.entity_id
_entity_poly.type
_entity_poly.pdbx_seq_one_letter_code
_entity_poly.pdbx_strand_id
1 'polypeptide(L)'
;WLKEMDGYLREILRLEGCTGSHVCKGCDREEPATFHCNSCFNGGSLCRECMIDCHHDAPFHRIEVYIYFCNVFGKEWNGDFYQRIMLQRIGLQVQLGHLAKEKCTYPCPSGRQVVVIDVEGIHQV
;
A
#
# COMPACT_ATOMS: atom_id res chain seq x y z
N TRP A 1 20.41 -22.27 -13.52
CA TRP A 1 20.18 -21.88 -12.12
C TRP A 1 21.34 -21.03 -11.58
N LEU A 2 22.57 -21.56 -11.41
CA LEU A 2 23.73 -20.79 -10.91
C LEU A 2 24.06 -19.52 -11.74
N LYS A 3 23.98 -19.58 -13.08
CA LYS A 3 24.26 -18.44 -13.97
C LYS A 3 23.25 -17.30 -13.88
N GLU A 4 22.05 -17.59 -13.39
CA GLU A 4 20.94 -16.62 -13.28
C GLU A 4 20.75 -16.14 -11.83
N MET A 5 21.63 -16.57 -10.91
CA MET A 5 21.52 -16.28 -9.47
C MET A 5 21.40 -14.78 -9.20
N ASP A 6 22.20 -13.97 -9.89
CA ASP A 6 22.15 -12.51 -9.76
C ASP A 6 20.85 -11.90 -10.30
N GLY A 7 20.22 -12.55 -11.28
CA GLY A 7 18.90 -12.17 -11.78
C GLY A 7 17.81 -12.43 -10.75
N TYR A 8 17.79 -13.64 -10.19
CA TYR A 8 16.85 -14.01 -9.14
C TYR A 8 17.03 -13.19 -7.87
N LEU A 9 18.27 -12.98 -7.42
CA LEU A 9 18.57 -12.17 -6.24
C LEU A 9 18.12 -10.73 -6.43
N ARG A 10 18.35 -10.13 -7.60
CA ARG A 10 17.85 -8.78 -7.90
C ARG A 10 16.33 -8.71 -7.87
N GLU A 11 15.65 -9.71 -8.39
CA GLU A 11 14.18 -9.74 -8.38
C GLU A 11 13.62 -9.92 -6.97
N ILE A 12 14.23 -10.79 -6.16
CA ILE A 12 13.87 -10.94 -4.74
C ILE A 12 14.11 -9.62 -3.99
N LEU A 13 15.27 -8.98 -4.18
CA LEU A 13 15.55 -7.67 -3.57
C LEU A 13 14.62 -6.57 -4.09
N ARG A 14 14.17 -6.64 -5.34
CA ARG A 14 13.19 -5.69 -5.89
C ARG A 14 11.81 -5.86 -5.26
N LEU A 15 11.41 -7.10 -4.97
CA LEU A 15 10.10 -7.45 -4.40
C LEU A 15 10.08 -7.32 -2.87
N GLU A 16 11.16 -7.66 -2.19
CA GLU A 16 11.25 -7.73 -0.72
C GLU A 16 12.12 -6.64 -0.10
N GLY A 17 12.98 -6.01 -0.89
CA GLY A 17 13.87 -4.94 -0.41
C GLY A 17 13.22 -3.58 -0.50
N CYS A 18 13.65 -2.67 0.38
CA CYS A 18 13.43 -1.22 0.27
C CYS A 18 14.19 -0.65 -0.94
N THR A 19 13.76 -1.01 -2.14
CA THR A 19 14.39 -0.61 -3.42
C THR A 19 13.64 0.52 -4.11
N GLY A 20 12.66 1.11 -3.41
CA GLY A 20 11.86 2.22 -3.91
C GLY A 20 12.75 3.40 -4.26
N SER A 21 12.66 3.83 -5.52
CA SER A 21 12.90 5.24 -5.87
C SER A 21 12.22 6.09 -4.80
N HIS A 22 12.94 7.04 -4.18
CA HIS A 22 12.32 7.97 -3.24
C HIS A 22 11.23 8.81 -3.91
N VAL A 23 11.14 8.80 -5.26
CA VAL A 23 10.14 9.50 -6.05
C VAL A 23 9.07 8.54 -6.57
N CYS A 24 7.82 8.96 -6.46
CA CYS A 24 6.66 8.24 -6.96
C CYS A 24 6.77 7.96 -8.47
N LYS A 25 6.52 6.72 -8.89
CA LYS A 25 6.49 6.34 -10.32
C LYS A 25 5.11 6.47 -10.96
N GLY A 26 4.07 6.71 -10.17
CA GLY A 26 2.67 6.77 -10.62
C GLY A 26 2.20 8.17 -11.02
N CYS A 27 2.99 9.21 -10.77
CA CYS A 27 2.69 10.58 -11.15
C CYS A 27 3.96 11.30 -11.58
N ASP A 28 3.81 12.36 -12.37
CA ASP A 28 4.91 13.23 -12.80
C ASP A 28 5.32 14.26 -11.73
N ARG A 29 4.95 14.02 -10.47
CA ARG A 29 5.30 14.90 -9.34
C ARG A 29 6.50 14.29 -8.60
N GLU A 30 7.41 15.14 -8.13
CA GLU A 30 8.53 14.74 -7.26
C GLU A 30 8.07 14.41 -5.82
N GLU A 31 7.00 13.63 -5.70
CA GLU A 31 6.41 13.23 -4.42
C GLU A 31 7.13 12.01 -3.83
N PRO A 32 7.26 11.93 -2.50
CA PRO A 32 7.94 10.81 -1.87
C PRO A 32 7.14 9.52 -2.03
N ALA A 33 7.80 8.47 -2.49
CA ALA A 33 7.22 7.14 -2.66
C ALA A 33 7.22 6.36 -1.34
N THR A 34 6.36 6.76 -0.41
CA THR A 34 6.35 6.19 0.96
C THR A 34 5.51 4.93 1.10
N PHE A 35 4.63 4.61 0.15
CA PHE A 35 3.75 3.45 0.24
C PHE A 35 4.17 2.36 -0.75
N HIS A 36 4.14 1.12 -0.32
CA HIS A 36 4.43 -0.05 -1.14
C HIS A 36 3.30 -1.07 -1.01
N CYS A 37 3.00 -1.82 -2.07
CA CYS A 37 1.95 -2.84 -2.06
C CYS A 37 2.54 -4.22 -2.30
N ASN A 38 2.33 -5.14 -1.36
CA ASN A 38 2.89 -6.50 -1.39
C ASN A 38 2.01 -7.47 -2.18
N SER A 39 0.77 -7.06 -2.50
CA SER A 39 -0.19 -7.85 -3.27
C SER A 39 -0.15 -7.54 -4.76
N CYS A 40 0.30 -6.35 -5.15
CA CYS A 40 0.41 -5.96 -6.55
C CYS A 40 1.60 -6.64 -7.23
N PHE A 41 1.38 -7.21 -8.40
CA PHE A 41 2.46 -7.77 -9.22
C PHE A 41 3.53 -6.72 -9.58
N ASN A 42 3.10 -5.48 -9.82
CA ASN A 42 3.97 -4.37 -10.15
C ASN A 42 4.37 -3.54 -8.91
N GLY A 43 4.60 -4.19 -7.76
CA GLY A 43 4.85 -3.66 -6.41
C GLY A 43 5.88 -2.53 -6.31
N GLY A 44 5.60 -1.38 -6.91
CA GLY A 44 6.41 -0.18 -6.85
C GLY A 44 6.02 0.66 -5.65
N SER A 45 6.98 1.41 -5.12
CA SER A 45 6.69 2.45 -4.16
C SER A 45 5.97 3.62 -4.85
N LEU A 46 4.89 4.10 -4.25
CA LEU A 46 4.03 5.18 -4.75
C LEU A 46 3.79 6.22 -3.65
N CYS A 47 3.40 7.43 -4.06
CA CYS A 47 2.82 8.40 -3.14
C CYS A 47 1.42 7.95 -2.70
N ARG A 48 0.87 8.63 -1.69
CA ARG A 48 -0.44 8.31 -1.11
C ARG A 48 -1.56 8.29 -2.16
N GLU A 49 -1.63 9.31 -3.01
CA GLU A 49 -2.69 9.49 -3.99
C GLU A 49 -2.65 8.40 -5.05
N CYS A 50 -1.46 8.15 -5.63
CA CYS A 50 -1.28 7.09 -6.60
C CYS A 50 -1.58 5.70 -6.02
N MET A 51 -1.26 5.48 -4.73
CA MET A 51 -1.59 4.23 -4.04
C MET A 51 -3.11 4.04 -3.91
N ILE A 52 -3.87 5.08 -3.60
CA ILE A 52 -5.35 5.02 -3.55
C ILE A 52 -5.90 4.79 -4.97
N ASP A 53 -5.41 5.57 -5.94
CA ASP A 53 -5.93 5.58 -7.31
C ASP A 53 -5.79 4.22 -8.01
N CYS A 54 -4.71 3.48 -7.73
CA CYS A 54 -4.48 2.15 -8.31
C CYS A 54 -5.19 1.02 -7.57
N HIS A 55 -5.67 1.24 -6.34
CA HIS A 55 -6.31 0.21 -5.51
C HIS A 55 -7.83 0.32 -5.41
N HIS A 56 -8.48 1.19 -6.18
CA HIS A 56 -9.94 1.23 -6.22
C HIS A 56 -10.59 -0.10 -6.63
N ASP A 57 -9.96 -0.84 -7.55
CA ASP A 57 -10.41 -2.16 -8.00
C ASP A 57 -9.87 -3.31 -7.13
N ALA A 58 -8.96 -3.01 -6.21
CA ALA A 58 -8.31 -3.98 -5.34
C ALA A 58 -8.19 -3.46 -3.89
N PRO A 59 -9.32 -3.12 -3.23
CA PRO A 59 -9.32 -2.40 -1.95
C PRO A 59 -8.81 -3.22 -0.75
N PHE A 60 -8.61 -4.52 -0.94
CA PHE A 60 -8.14 -5.47 0.09
C PHE A 60 -6.68 -5.90 -0.12
N HIS A 61 -5.96 -5.26 -1.03
CA HIS A 61 -4.52 -5.48 -1.13
C HIS A 61 -3.79 -5.00 0.13
N ARG A 62 -2.75 -5.75 0.51
CA ARG A 62 -1.91 -5.39 1.66
C ARG A 62 -0.88 -4.37 1.23
N ILE A 63 -0.83 -3.26 1.97
CA ILE A 63 0.14 -2.21 1.75
C ILE A 63 0.98 -1.99 2.99
N GLU A 64 2.14 -1.41 2.77
CA GLU A 64 3.09 -1.01 3.80
C GLU A 64 3.50 0.44 3.58
N VAL A 65 3.82 1.12 4.66
CA VAL A 65 4.35 2.49 4.66
C VAL A 65 5.76 2.48 5.19
N TYR A 66 6.65 3.17 4.49
CA TYR A 66 8.01 3.40 4.92
C TYR A 66 8.03 4.43 6.04
N ILE A 67 8.54 4.04 7.20
CA ILE A 67 8.60 4.91 8.39
C ILE A 67 10.05 5.31 8.64
N TYR A 68 10.32 6.61 8.50
CA TYR A 68 11.61 7.22 8.84
C TYR A 68 11.76 7.50 10.36
N PHE A 69 10.67 7.40 11.14
CA PHE A 69 10.68 7.66 12.59
C PHE A 69 9.54 6.93 13.32
N CYS A 70 9.86 5.96 14.17
CA CYS A 70 8.87 5.21 14.96
C CYS A 70 8.73 5.83 16.36
N ASN A 71 7.72 6.68 16.56
CA ASN A 71 7.37 7.20 17.89
C ASN A 71 6.33 6.29 18.57
N VAL A 72 6.72 5.06 18.91
CA VAL A 72 5.97 4.25 19.88
C VAL A 72 6.61 4.47 21.25
N PHE A 73 5.89 5.14 22.15
CA PHE A 73 6.30 5.41 23.53
C PHE A 73 6.86 4.13 24.17
N GLY A 74 8.18 4.10 24.42
CA GLY A 74 8.86 3.05 25.18
C GLY A 74 9.71 2.04 24.39
N LYS A 75 9.81 2.13 23.06
CA LYS A 75 10.83 1.39 22.29
C LYS A 75 11.50 2.31 21.29
N GLU A 76 12.69 2.84 21.64
CA GLU A 76 13.54 3.54 20.68
C GLU A 76 13.99 2.55 19.61
N TRP A 77 13.61 2.82 18.35
CA TRP A 77 14.20 2.16 17.19
C TRP A 77 14.44 3.22 16.10
N ASN A 78 15.70 3.54 15.86
CA ASN A 78 16.19 4.58 14.92
C ASN A 78 16.45 4.00 13.51
N GLY A 79 15.53 3.19 13.00
CA GLY A 79 15.73 2.45 11.75
C GLY A 79 14.55 2.57 10.79
N ASP A 80 14.88 2.50 9.51
CA ASP A 80 13.94 2.52 8.39
C ASP A 80 13.31 1.14 8.17
N PHE A 81 11.98 1.05 8.18
CA PHE A 81 11.27 -0.18 7.86
C PHE A 81 9.88 0.08 7.29
N TYR A 82 9.34 -0.97 6.66
CA TYR A 82 7.96 -1.01 6.20
C TYR A 82 7.03 -1.46 7.32
N GLN A 83 6.05 -0.64 7.66
CA GLN A 83 4.98 -1.00 8.56
C GLN A 83 3.70 -1.29 7.77
N ARG A 84 3.06 -2.43 8.05
CA ARG A 84 1.73 -2.74 7.52
C ARG A 84 0.74 -1.63 7.86
N ILE A 85 0.06 -1.13 6.84
CA ILE A 85 -1.04 -0.17 6.96
C ILE A 85 -2.21 -0.62 6.09
N MET A 86 -3.41 -0.17 6.41
CA MET A 86 -4.61 -0.49 5.63
C MET A 86 -4.89 0.64 4.64
N LEU A 87 -5.39 0.29 3.45
CA LEU A 87 -5.79 1.27 2.43
C LEU A 87 -6.82 2.29 2.98
N GLN A 88 -7.72 1.84 3.86
CA GLN A 88 -8.64 2.70 4.60
C GLN A 88 -7.93 3.80 5.41
N ARG A 89 -6.82 3.46 6.10
CA ARG A 89 -6.08 4.44 6.92
C ARG A 89 -5.42 5.53 6.09
N ILE A 90 -5.11 5.23 4.83
CA ILE A 90 -4.63 6.23 3.89
C ILE A 90 -5.78 6.87 3.11
N GLY A 91 -7.05 6.54 3.37
CA GLY A 91 -8.22 7.25 2.84
C GLY A 91 -8.93 6.58 1.67
N LEU A 92 -8.58 5.35 1.30
CA LEU A 92 -9.39 4.59 0.33
C LEU A 92 -10.74 4.25 0.97
N GLN A 93 -11.83 4.54 0.27
CA GLN A 93 -13.19 4.24 0.70
C GLN A 93 -13.85 3.30 -0.31
N VAL A 94 -14.49 2.25 0.20
CA VAL A 94 -15.26 1.30 -0.63
C VAL A 94 -16.73 1.72 -0.61
N GLN A 95 -17.28 1.99 -1.79
CA GLN A 95 -18.70 2.26 -1.97
C GLN A 95 -19.39 0.97 -2.42
N LEU A 96 -20.41 0.54 -1.68
CA LEU A 96 -21.20 -0.63 -2.05
C LEU A 96 -22.21 -0.26 -3.15
N GLY A 97 -22.47 -1.20 -4.06
CA GLY A 97 -23.47 -1.05 -5.12
C GLY A 97 -23.06 -0.13 -6.28
N HIS A 98 -21.79 0.30 -6.33
CA HIS A 98 -21.24 1.13 -7.42
C HIS A 98 -19.98 0.48 -7.96
N LEU A 99 -19.60 0.82 -9.19
CA LEU A 99 -18.32 0.39 -9.75
C LEU A 99 -17.17 1.10 -9.06
N ALA A 100 -15.97 0.54 -9.16
CA ALA A 100 -14.75 1.19 -8.68
C ALA A 100 -14.62 2.60 -9.28
N LYS A 101 -14.20 3.58 -8.45
CA LYS A 101 -14.07 5.01 -8.77
C LYS A 101 -15.37 5.76 -9.08
N GLU A 102 -16.51 5.08 -9.20
CA GLU A 102 -17.80 5.74 -9.31
C GLU A 102 -18.14 6.46 -8.00
N LYS A 103 -18.68 7.68 -8.11
CA LYS A 103 -19.09 8.48 -6.95
C LYS A 103 -20.60 8.43 -6.82
N CYS A 104 -21.08 7.95 -5.68
CA CYS A 104 -22.49 8.06 -5.36
C CYS A 104 -22.89 9.54 -5.22
N THR A 105 -23.96 9.94 -5.90
CA THR A 105 -24.51 11.31 -5.76
C THR A 105 -25.11 11.55 -4.37
N TYR A 106 -25.52 10.48 -3.69
CA TYR A 106 -26.10 10.53 -2.35
C TYR A 106 -25.45 9.47 -1.44
N PRO A 107 -24.19 9.67 -1.04
CA PRO A 107 -23.47 8.68 -0.24
C PRO A 107 -24.09 8.59 1.16
N CYS A 108 -24.39 7.37 1.61
CA CYS A 108 -24.80 7.10 2.97
C CYS A 108 -23.63 6.41 3.70
N PRO A 109 -23.01 7.03 4.72
CA PRO A 109 -21.98 6.39 5.51
C PRO A 109 -22.53 5.11 6.16
N SER A 110 -21.75 4.03 6.14
CA SER A 110 -22.10 2.75 6.78
C SER A 110 -22.57 2.91 8.23
N GLY A 111 -22.08 3.94 8.95
CA GLY A 111 -22.35 4.18 10.37
C GLY A 111 -21.66 3.19 11.31
N ARG A 112 -20.94 2.20 10.76
CA ARG A 112 -20.22 1.14 11.47
C ARG A 112 -18.95 0.78 10.70
N GLN A 113 -17.92 0.38 11.43
CA GLN A 113 -16.70 -0.17 10.85
C GLN A 113 -17.03 -1.52 10.20
N VAL A 114 -16.63 -1.71 8.94
CA VAL A 114 -16.77 -2.98 8.24
C VAL A 114 -15.43 -3.69 8.29
N VAL A 115 -15.46 -4.98 8.61
CA VAL A 115 -14.26 -5.83 8.60
C VAL A 115 -14.46 -6.92 7.56
N VAL A 116 -13.54 -6.98 6.60
CA VAL A 116 -13.50 -8.03 5.59
C VAL A 116 -12.39 -9.00 5.96
N ILE A 117 -12.68 -10.30 5.94
CA ILE A 117 -11.72 -11.36 6.22
C ILE A 117 -11.60 -12.21 4.97
N ASP A 118 -10.39 -12.34 4.45
CA ASP A 118 -10.05 -13.17 3.30
C ASP A 118 -8.83 -14.06 3.58
N VAL A 119 -8.34 -14.75 2.55
CA VAL A 119 -7.16 -15.62 2.65
C VAL A 119 -5.86 -14.86 2.94
N GLU A 120 -5.81 -13.56 2.65
CA GLU A 120 -4.65 -12.69 2.85
C GLU A 120 -4.68 -11.97 4.23
N GLY A 121 -5.83 -11.96 4.90
CA GLY A 121 -5.98 -11.60 6.30
C GLY A 121 -7.24 -10.77 6.61
N ILE A 122 -7.08 -9.85 7.56
CA ILE A 122 -8.17 -9.00 8.07
C ILE A 122 -7.98 -7.58 7.55
N HIS A 123 -9.04 -7.01 6.97
CA HIS A 123 -9.07 -5.69 6.38
C HIS A 123 -10.17 -4.85 7.04
N GLN A 124 -9.81 -3.69 7.57
CA GLN A 124 -10.77 -2.70 8.05
C GLN A 124 -11.08 -1.71 6.92
N VAL A 125 -12.37 -1.43 6.72
CA VAL A 125 -12.92 -0.64 5.61
C VAL A 125 -13.89 0.40 6.17
#